data_AF-A0A7J4V143-F1
#
_entry.id   AF-A0A7J4V143-F1
#
_cell.length_a   1.000
_cell.length_b   1.000
_cell.length_c   1.000
_cell.angle_alpha   90.00
_cell.angle_beta   90.00
_cell.angle_gamma   90.00
#
_symmetry.space_group_name_H-M   'P 1'
#
loop_
_entity.id
_entity.type
_entity.pdbx_description
1 polymer ?
#
loop_
_entity_poly.entity_id
_entity_poly.type
_entity_poly.pdbx_seq_one_letter_code
_entity_poly.pdbx_strand_id
1 'polypeptide(L)'
;QGIPVMNTLSTAESDIALAGALHPKYGLRQSDGYMICCMDPMKVDFARLNKVTAVLGLGGAIGMCFGPMMGGYAGGPEGTTVSNVAHHMMGVLTYQSSWLLPFPLHLRYVSSSCRELLWLISVTGQAVSRNTHLLTVNLNYTSAGPCTPMCLHETTASVAAAVTSGMHIEALGVASNKQEDRTTPVEPRISGEVGHAVAGMKLADVNEMVLKLVSSYEGKLADPPLGKMLYDCWDP
;
A
#
# COMPACT_ATOMS: atom_id res chain seq x y z
N GLN A 1 18.80 9.00 1.14
CA GLN A 1 18.99 7.79 1.96
C GLN A 1 17.80 6.89 1.69
N GLY A 2 17.95 5.92 0.78
CA GLY A 2 16.86 5.02 0.38
C GLY A 2 16.60 4.00 1.48
N ILE A 3 15.33 3.80 1.83
CA ILE A 3 14.91 2.74 2.76
C ILE A 3 15.04 1.40 1.99
N PRO A 4 15.92 0.47 2.42
CA PRO A 4 16.26 -0.75 1.67
C PRO A 4 15.18 -1.85 1.68
N VAL A 5 13.98 -1.56 2.19
CA VAL A 5 12.87 -2.53 2.25
C VAL A 5 12.11 -2.61 0.91
N MET A 6 12.25 -1.59 0.04
CA MET A 6 11.46 -1.40 -1.17
C MET A 6 12.35 -1.13 -2.41
N ASN A 7 13.46 -1.86 -2.55
CA ASN A 7 14.32 -1.77 -3.74
C ASN A 7 13.74 -2.62 -4.87
N THR A 8 12.62 -2.17 -5.42
CA THR A 8 11.94 -2.87 -6.50
C THR A 8 12.09 -2.02 -7.75
N LEU A 9 12.57 -2.61 -8.84
CA LEU A 9 12.46 -1.95 -10.14
C LEU A 9 10.98 -1.92 -10.52
N SER A 10 10.27 -0.88 -10.05
CA SER A 10 8.88 -0.61 -10.39
C SER A 10 8.68 -0.43 -11.90
N THR A 11 9.74 -0.06 -12.62
CA THR A 11 9.76 0.08 -14.09
C THR A 11 9.96 -1.24 -14.84
N ALA A 12 10.36 -2.32 -14.17
CA ALA A 12 10.60 -3.63 -14.79
C ALA A 12 9.31 -4.50 -14.79
N GLU A 13 8.36 -4.14 -15.64
CA GLU A 13 7.07 -4.82 -15.71
C GLU A 13 7.16 -6.26 -16.22
N SER A 14 8.04 -6.56 -17.19
CA SER A 14 8.22 -7.92 -17.70
C SER A 14 9.12 -8.78 -16.82
N ASP A 15 9.00 -10.10 -16.92
CA ASP A 15 9.88 -11.05 -16.25
C ASP A 15 11.33 -10.98 -16.78
N ILE A 16 11.51 -10.79 -18.08
CA ILE A 16 12.82 -10.58 -18.71
C ILE A 16 13.48 -9.29 -18.20
N ALA A 17 12.71 -8.20 -18.05
CA ALA A 17 13.23 -6.95 -17.51
C ALA A 17 13.70 -7.11 -16.06
N LEU A 18 12.92 -7.82 -15.23
CA LEU A 18 13.35 -8.14 -13.86
C LEU A 18 14.65 -8.95 -13.88
N ALA A 19 14.71 -10.02 -14.68
CA ALA A 19 15.90 -10.87 -14.79
C ALA A 19 17.14 -10.07 -15.22
N GLY A 20 16.99 -9.15 -16.18
CA GLY A 20 18.06 -8.24 -16.60
C GLY A 20 18.52 -7.28 -15.51
N ALA A 21 17.63 -6.94 -14.58
CA ALA A 21 17.92 -6.07 -13.44
C ALA A 21 18.56 -6.80 -12.25
N LEU A 22 18.74 -8.13 -12.30
CA LEU A 22 19.42 -8.93 -11.27
C LEU A 22 20.94 -9.01 -11.48
N HIS A 23 21.53 -8.07 -12.24
CA HIS A 23 22.96 -8.13 -12.54
C HIS A 23 23.81 -8.04 -11.25
N PRO A 24 24.73 -8.99 -10.97
CA PRO A 24 25.41 -9.09 -9.67
C PRO A 24 26.21 -7.85 -9.22
N LYS A 25 26.65 -7.00 -10.16
CA LYS A 25 27.49 -5.83 -9.85
C LYS A 25 26.71 -4.52 -9.65
N TYR A 26 25.58 -4.35 -10.31
CA TYR A 26 24.88 -3.06 -10.40
C TYR A 26 23.36 -3.19 -10.41
N GLY A 27 22.85 -4.42 -10.35
CA GLY A 27 21.44 -4.71 -10.20
C GLY A 27 21.04 -4.89 -8.74
N LEU A 28 19.83 -5.43 -8.56
CA LEU A 28 19.29 -5.76 -7.25
C LEU A 28 20.09 -6.89 -6.60
N ARG A 29 20.24 -6.79 -5.28
CA ARG A 29 20.99 -7.70 -4.42
C ARG A 29 20.03 -8.64 -3.70
N GLN A 30 20.57 -9.71 -3.14
CA GLN A 30 19.79 -10.63 -2.32
C GLN A 30 19.14 -9.96 -1.09
N SER A 31 19.77 -8.91 -0.57
CA SER A 31 19.28 -8.13 0.58
C SER A 31 18.14 -7.16 0.25
N ASP A 32 17.81 -7.00 -1.04
CA ASP A 32 16.71 -6.13 -1.47
C ASP A 32 15.37 -6.85 -1.37
N GLY A 33 14.29 -6.09 -1.17
CA GLY A 33 12.93 -6.61 -1.23
C GLY A 33 12.46 -6.69 -2.68
N TYR A 34 11.97 -7.87 -3.11
CA TYR A 34 11.48 -8.10 -4.47
C TYR A 34 9.96 -8.14 -4.50
N MET A 35 9.35 -7.06 -4.93
CA MET A 35 7.91 -6.93 -5.01
C MET A 35 7.37 -7.54 -6.31
N ILE A 36 6.45 -8.49 -6.18
CA ILE A 36 5.78 -9.14 -7.30
C ILE A 36 4.29 -9.12 -7.02
N CYS A 37 3.54 -8.35 -7.82
CA CYS A 37 2.10 -8.21 -7.61
C CYS A 37 1.34 -9.37 -8.25
N CYS A 38 0.28 -9.82 -7.58
CA CYS A 38 -0.73 -10.65 -8.21
C CYS A 38 -1.77 -9.80 -8.97
N MET A 39 -2.69 -10.47 -9.67
CA MET A 39 -3.87 -9.84 -10.25
C MET A 39 -5.07 -10.01 -9.32
N ASP A 40 -5.90 -8.97 -9.23
CA ASP A 40 -7.13 -9.02 -8.44
C ASP A 40 -8.29 -9.69 -9.22
N PRO A 41 -9.12 -10.52 -8.55
CA PRO A 41 -8.87 -11.19 -7.28
C PRO A 41 -8.12 -12.52 -7.48
N MET A 42 -7.18 -12.81 -6.59
CA MET A 42 -6.58 -14.14 -6.35
C MET A 42 -6.09 -14.83 -7.64
N LYS A 43 -5.47 -14.08 -8.55
CA LYS A 43 -5.02 -14.58 -9.84
C LYS A 43 -3.54 -14.31 -10.06
N VAL A 44 -2.85 -15.26 -10.69
CA VAL A 44 -1.44 -15.17 -11.04
C VAL A 44 -1.23 -15.70 -12.46
N ASP A 45 -0.27 -15.12 -13.19
CA ASP A 45 0.16 -15.60 -14.49
C ASP A 45 1.58 -16.20 -14.42
N PHE A 46 1.99 -16.84 -15.51
CA PHE A 46 3.32 -17.44 -15.60
C PHE A 46 4.45 -16.42 -15.55
N ALA A 47 4.25 -15.19 -16.04
CA ALA A 47 5.29 -14.16 -15.97
C ALA A 47 5.63 -13.81 -14.51
N ARG A 48 4.62 -13.67 -13.64
CA ARG A 48 4.81 -13.44 -12.21
C ARG A 48 5.44 -14.65 -11.51
N LEU A 49 5.06 -15.87 -11.88
CA LEU A 49 5.70 -17.10 -11.34
C LEU A 49 7.16 -17.25 -11.79
N ASN A 50 7.50 -16.83 -13.01
CA ASN A 50 8.88 -16.77 -13.49
C ASN A 50 9.71 -15.80 -12.62
N LYS A 51 9.16 -14.62 -12.32
CA LYS A 51 9.79 -13.65 -11.41
C LYS A 51 10.02 -14.25 -10.01
N VAL A 52 9.01 -14.91 -9.44
CA VAL A 52 9.12 -15.60 -8.13
C VAL A 52 10.26 -16.62 -8.19
N THR A 53 10.29 -17.46 -9.21
CA THR A 53 11.31 -18.50 -9.36
C THR A 53 12.72 -17.91 -9.50
N ALA A 54 12.88 -16.83 -10.26
CA ALA A 54 14.17 -16.14 -10.41
C ALA A 54 14.67 -15.55 -9.08
N VAL A 55 13.79 -14.90 -8.31
CA VAL A 55 14.15 -14.30 -7.02
C VAL A 55 14.46 -15.37 -5.98
N LEU A 56 13.66 -16.44 -5.91
CA LEU A 56 13.95 -17.58 -5.04
C LEU A 56 15.29 -18.24 -5.39
N GLY A 57 15.61 -18.36 -6.68
CA GLY A 57 16.89 -18.87 -7.15
C GLY A 57 18.09 -18.01 -6.75
N LEU A 58 17.89 -16.70 -6.60
CA LEU A 58 18.87 -15.76 -6.05
C LEU A 58 18.93 -15.82 -4.50
N GLY A 59 17.95 -16.45 -3.86
CA GLY A 59 17.76 -16.44 -2.41
C GLY A 59 17.24 -15.11 -1.86
N GLY A 60 16.60 -14.28 -2.70
CA GLY A 60 16.08 -12.97 -2.33
C GLY A 60 14.75 -13.03 -1.56
N ALA A 61 14.44 -11.96 -0.82
CA ALA A 61 13.19 -11.87 -0.07
C ALA A 61 12.04 -11.36 -0.96
N ILE A 62 11.01 -12.18 -1.16
CA ILE A 62 9.84 -11.81 -1.97
C ILE A 62 8.83 -11.03 -1.13
N GLY A 63 8.41 -9.88 -1.64
CA GLY A 63 7.21 -9.17 -1.21
C GLY A 63 6.07 -9.43 -2.18
N MET A 64 4.92 -9.91 -1.72
CA MET A 64 3.74 -9.99 -2.59
C MET A 64 2.86 -8.76 -2.39
N CYS A 65 2.61 -8.01 -3.45
CA CYS A 65 1.69 -6.87 -3.45
C CYS A 65 0.35 -7.25 -4.08
N PHE A 66 -0.74 -6.73 -3.52
CA PHE A 66 -2.09 -7.00 -4.00
C PHE A 66 -3.05 -5.88 -3.64
N GLY A 67 -3.90 -5.48 -4.59
CA GLY A 67 -4.86 -4.41 -4.41
C GLY A 67 -6.29 -4.89 -4.63
N PRO A 68 -6.93 -5.50 -3.62
CA PRO A 68 -8.32 -5.87 -3.71
C PRO A 68 -9.19 -4.65 -3.99
N MET A 69 -9.98 -4.72 -5.07
CA MET A 69 -10.81 -3.61 -5.51
C MET A 69 -12.18 -3.66 -4.83
N MET A 70 -12.46 -2.69 -3.96
CA MET A 70 -13.79 -2.51 -3.37
C MET A 70 -14.76 -1.96 -4.41
N GLY A 71 -15.91 -2.63 -4.56
CA GLY A 71 -16.85 -2.43 -5.66
C GLY A 71 -16.52 -3.23 -6.93
N GLY A 72 -15.45 -4.03 -6.92
CA GLY A 72 -15.08 -4.94 -7.99
C GLY A 72 -15.72 -6.32 -7.86
N TYR A 73 -14.98 -7.37 -8.25
CA TYR A 73 -15.47 -8.76 -8.22
C TYR A 73 -15.85 -9.26 -6.83
N ALA A 74 -15.16 -8.79 -5.78
CA ALA A 74 -15.44 -9.15 -4.40
C ALA A 74 -16.63 -8.38 -3.79
N GLY A 75 -17.24 -7.46 -4.54
CA GLY A 75 -18.41 -6.69 -4.11
C GLY A 75 -18.08 -5.61 -3.08
N GLY A 76 -18.84 -5.59 -1.99
CA GLY A 76 -18.76 -4.56 -0.94
C GLY A 76 -17.58 -4.74 0.03
N PRO A 77 -17.51 -3.91 1.07
CA PRO A 77 -16.38 -3.88 2.00
C PRO A 77 -16.12 -5.23 2.69
N GLU A 78 -17.15 -5.98 3.07
CA GLU A 78 -17.00 -7.28 3.72
C GLU A 78 -16.39 -8.32 2.77
N GLY A 79 -16.91 -8.39 1.54
CA GLY A 79 -16.41 -9.32 0.53
C GLY A 79 -14.98 -8.99 0.11
N THR A 80 -14.66 -7.71 -0.08
CA THR A 80 -13.29 -7.26 -0.35
C THR A 80 -12.36 -7.52 0.84
N THR A 81 -12.84 -7.42 2.09
CA THR A 81 -12.05 -7.77 3.29
C THR A 81 -11.68 -9.25 3.30
N VAL A 82 -12.64 -10.14 3.03
CA VAL A 82 -12.38 -11.59 2.92
C VAL A 82 -11.38 -11.87 1.81
N SER A 83 -11.56 -11.23 0.65
CA SER A 83 -10.60 -11.32 -0.46
C SER A 83 -9.21 -10.86 -0.04
N ASN A 84 -9.10 -9.74 0.68
CA ASN A 84 -7.82 -9.20 1.13
C ASN A 84 -7.07 -10.17 2.06
N VAL A 85 -7.78 -10.80 3.02
CA VAL A 85 -7.19 -11.83 3.88
C VAL A 85 -6.81 -13.08 3.09
N ALA A 86 -7.61 -13.49 2.10
CA ALA A 86 -7.27 -14.62 1.24
C ALA A 86 -5.97 -14.37 0.44
N HIS A 87 -5.75 -13.14 -0.02
CA HIS A 87 -4.49 -12.77 -0.69
C HIS A 87 -3.28 -12.89 0.24
N HIS A 88 -3.41 -12.59 1.53
CA HIS A 88 -2.33 -12.82 2.48
C HIS A 88 -1.91 -14.30 2.50
N MET A 89 -2.89 -15.22 2.46
CA MET A 89 -2.62 -16.66 2.39
C MET A 89 -1.99 -17.05 1.04
N MET A 90 -2.44 -16.46 -0.07
CA MET A 90 -1.87 -16.71 -1.40
C MET A 90 -0.39 -16.30 -1.48
N GLY A 91 0.01 -15.19 -0.84
CA GLY A 91 1.41 -14.78 -0.86
C GLY A 91 2.34 -15.82 -0.24
N VAL A 92 1.92 -16.42 0.87
CA VAL A 92 2.69 -17.48 1.53
C VAL A 92 2.67 -18.78 0.71
N LEU A 93 1.48 -19.21 0.27
CA LEU A 93 1.31 -20.52 -0.35
C LEU A 93 1.80 -20.59 -1.80
N THR A 94 1.72 -19.49 -2.54
CA THR A 94 2.03 -19.45 -3.98
C THR A 94 3.34 -18.71 -4.27
N TYR A 95 3.61 -17.61 -3.57
CA TYR A 95 4.78 -16.77 -3.84
C TYR A 95 5.95 -17.03 -2.88
N GLN A 96 5.73 -17.81 -1.81
CA GLN A 96 6.68 -17.96 -0.71
C GLN A 96 7.18 -16.60 -0.18
N SER A 97 6.27 -15.63 -0.13
CA SER A 97 6.58 -14.24 0.23
C SER A 97 7.03 -14.12 1.69
N SER A 98 8.08 -13.34 1.93
CA SER A 98 8.57 -12.97 3.26
C SER A 98 7.76 -11.82 3.88
N TRP A 99 7.16 -10.97 3.05
CA TRP A 99 6.29 -9.86 3.47
C TRP A 99 5.19 -9.61 2.43
N LEU A 100 4.13 -8.94 2.86
CA LEU A 100 2.89 -8.74 2.10
C LEU A 100 2.57 -7.26 2.06
N LEU A 101 2.13 -6.78 0.89
CA LEU A 101 1.77 -5.39 0.67
C LEU A 101 0.33 -5.26 0.16
N PRO A 102 -0.68 -5.28 1.05
CA PRO A 102 -2.03 -4.92 0.68
C PRO A 102 -2.13 -3.43 0.33
N PHE A 103 -2.80 -3.12 -0.77
CA PHE A 103 -3.20 -1.76 -1.16
C PHE A 103 -4.66 -1.74 -1.63
N PRO A 104 -5.64 -1.97 -0.74
CA PRO A 104 -7.04 -1.99 -1.14
C PRO A 104 -7.49 -0.62 -1.66
N LEU A 105 -8.27 -0.62 -2.74
CA LEU A 105 -8.66 0.59 -3.48
C LEU A 105 -10.15 0.62 -3.77
N HIS A 106 -10.73 1.81 -3.77
CA HIS A 106 -12.13 2.01 -4.15
C HIS A 106 -12.20 2.10 -5.67
N LEU A 107 -13.04 1.29 -6.32
CA LEU A 107 -13.13 1.24 -7.79
C LEU A 107 -13.37 2.60 -8.45
N ARG A 108 -14.31 3.38 -7.91
CA ARG A 108 -14.61 4.74 -8.37
C ARG A 108 -13.50 5.77 -8.09
N TYR A 109 -13.02 5.86 -6.86
CA TYR A 109 -12.12 6.96 -6.44
C TYR A 109 -10.65 6.66 -6.69
N VAL A 110 -10.27 5.39 -6.81
CA VAL A 110 -8.88 4.92 -6.85
C VAL A 110 -8.07 5.53 -5.70
N SER A 111 -8.61 5.31 -4.50
CA SER A 111 -8.08 5.80 -3.22
C SER A 111 -8.39 4.77 -2.14
N SER A 112 -7.61 4.81 -1.05
CA SER A 112 -7.69 3.95 0.13
C SER A 112 -8.27 4.67 1.37
N SER A 113 -8.78 5.89 1.19
CA SER A 113 -9.16 6.78 2.30
C SER A 113 -10.67 6.91 2.54
N CYS A 114 -11.51 6.25 1.73
CA CYS A 114 -12.95 6.28 1.97
C CYS A 114 -13.31 5.52 3.25
N ARG A 115 -14.47 5.84 3.84
CA ARG A 115 -14.93 5.30 5.13
C ARG A 115 -14.90 3.78 5.17
N GLU A 116 -15.41 3.15 4.13
CA GLU A 116 -15.54 1.70 4.01
C GLU A 116 -14.16 1.02 3.85
N LEU A 117 -13.22 1.68 3.17
CA LEU A 117 -11.86 1.16 3.04
C LEU A 117 -11.04 1.30 4.31
N LEU A 118 -11.21 2.38 5.05
CA LEU A 118 -10.55 2.52 6.36
C LEU A 118 -11.02 1.45 7.33
N TRP A 119 -12.31 1.12 7.30
CA TRP A 119 -12.85 -0.03 8.01
C TRP A 119 -12.21 -1.34 7.53
N LEU A 120 -12.17 -1.58 6.22
CA LEU A 120 -11.56 -2.78 5.63
C LEU A 120 -10.08 -2.94 6.01
N ILE A 121 -9.30 -1.86 5.97
CA ILE A 121 -7.88 -1.82 6.38
C ILE A 121 -7.77 -2.21 7.84
N SER A 122 -8.57 -1.59 8.71
CA SER A 122 -8.55 -1.87 10.15
C SER A 122 -8.96 -3.31 10.47
N VAL A 123 -9.99 -3.84 9.81
CA VAL A 123 -10.44 -5.23 10.03
C VAL A 123 -9.43 -6.23 9.48
N THR A 124 -8.86 -5.98 8.29
CA THR A 124 -7.81 -6.84 7.73
C THR A 124 -6.59 -6.87 8.65
N GLY A 125 -6.10 -5.71 9.08
CA GLY A 125 -4.93 -5.63 9.96
C GLY A 125 -5.15 -6.38 11.25
N GLN A 126 -6.33 -6.22 11.86
CA GLN A 126 -6.71 -6.95 13.06
C GLN A 126 -6.82 -8.47 12.83
N ALA A 127 -7.38 -8.90 11.70
CA ALA A 127 -7.53 -10.31 11.39
C ALA A 127 -6.17 -10.98 11.16
N VAL A 128 -5.29 -10.36 10.38
CA VAL A 128 -3.96 -10.92 10.07
C VAL A 128 -3.07 -10.90 11.30
N SER A 129 -3.00 -9.78 12.02
CA SER A 129 -2.09 -9.62 13.17
C SER A 129 -2.47 -10.47 14.37
N ARG A 130 -3.76 -10.75 14.58
CA ARG A 130 -4.21 -11.60 15.70
C ARG A 130 -4.09 -13.09 15.43
N ASN A 131 -4.18 -13.50 14.16
CA ASN A 131 -4.29 -14.92 13.80
C ASN A 131 -3.04 -15.46 13.09
N THR A 132 -2.08 -14.60 12.76
CA THR A 132 -0.86 -14.99 12.02
C THR A 132 0.35 -14.17 12.48
N HIS A 133 1.53 -14.54 11.98
CA HIS A 133 2.76 -13.75 12.13
C HIS A 133 3.25 -13.19 10.79
N LEU A 134 2.32 -12.96 9.85
CA LEU A 134 2.67 -12.45 8.54
C LEU A 134 3.04 -10.97 8.63
N LEU A 135 4.17 -10.62 8.01
CA LEU A 135 4.61 -9.23 7.91
C LEU A 135 3.78 -8.52 6.85
N THR A 136 2.85 -7.69 7.31
CA THR A 136 1.96 -6.92 6.44
C THR A 136 2.32 -5.43 6.49
N VAL A 137 2.62 -4.87 5.33
CA VAL A 137 2.96 -3.46 5.12
C VAL A 137 1.84 -2.85 4.28
N ASN A 138 1.03 -1.98 4.85
CA ASN A 138 -0.12 -1.40 4.14
C ASN A 138 0.31 -0.19 3.31
N LEU A 139 0.04 -0.24 2.01
CA LEU A 139 0.25 0.86 1.07
C LEU A 139 -1.08 1.59 0.83
N ASN A 140 -1.08 2.91 1.01
CA ASN A 140 -2.27 3.75 0.91
C ASN A 140 -2.21 4.63 -0.35
N TYR A 141 -3.37 4.95 -0.89
CA TYR A 141 -3.52 5.96 -1.94
C TYR A 141 -4.46 7.07 -1.49
N THR A 142 -4.07 8.33 -1.67
CA THR A 142 -4.94 9.48 -1.46
C THR A 142 -5.61 9.89 -2.76
N SER A 143 -6.86 10.35 -2.68
CA SER A 143 -7.55 10.99 -3.79
C SER A 143 -6.97 12.37 -4.07
N ALA A 144 -6.69 13.15 -3.01
CA ALA A 144 -6.10 14.48 -3.14
C ALA A 144 -4.60 14.43 -3.43
N GLY A 145 -4.13 15.52 -4.06
CA GLY A 145 -2.73 15.74 -4.37
C GLY A 145 -1.97 16.51 -3.30
N PRO A 146 -0.65 16.67 -3.48
CA PRO A 146 0.25 17.16 -2.45
C PRO A 146 0.01 18.65 -2.17
N CYS A 147 0.50 19.12 -1.03
CA CYS A 147 0.25 20.49 -0.55
C CYS A 147 -1.24 20.85 -0.40
N THR A 148 -2.08 19.86 -0.10
CA THR A 148 -3.50 20.08 0.26
C THR A 148 -3.80 19.55 1.66
N PRO A 149 -4.65 20.24 2.45
CA PRO A 149 -5.09 19.70 3.74
C PRO A 149 -5.81 18.36 3.59
N MET A 150 -6.54 18.17 2.49
CA MET A 150 -7.26 16.91 2.21
C MET A 150 -6.28 15.74 2.07
N CYS A 151 -5.17 15.89 1.36
CA CYS A 151 -4.15 14.85 1.27
C CYS A 151 -3.64 14.46 2.66
N LEU A 152 -3.30 15.44 3.50
CA LEU A 152 -2.82 15.17 4.87
C LEU A 152 -3.88 14.48 5.74
N HIS A 153 -5.16 14.85 5.61
CA HIS A 153 -6.25 14.20 6.34
C HIS A 153 -6.45 12.75 5.88
N GLU A 154 -6.44 12.50 4.57
CA GLU A 154 -6.54 11.16 3.99
C GLU A 154 -5.35 10.29 4.43
N THR A 155 -4.12 10.82 4.34
CA THR A 155 -2.90 10.16 4.84
C THR A 155 -3.03 9.79 6.30
N THR A 156 -3.42 10.76 7.14
CA THR A 156 -3.53 10.56 8.59
C THR A 156 -4.56 9.50 8.91
N ALA A 157 -5.74 9.54 8.27
CA ALA A 157 -6.80 8.56 8.49
C ALA A 157 -6.37 7.14 8.11
N SER A 158 -5.76 6.96 6.93
CA SER A 158 -5.34 5.64 6.44
C SER A 158 -4.16 5.07 7.22
N VAL A 159 -3.16 5.88 7.55
CA VAL A 159 -2.01 5.46 8.38
C VAL A 159 -2.46 5.11 9.79
N ALA A 160 -3.32 5.93 10.40
CA ALA A 160 -3.83 5.68 11.74
C ALA A 160 -4.61 4.35 11.79
N ALA A 161 -5.47 4.09 10.80
CA ALA A 161 -6.22 2.84 10.70
C ALA A 161 -5.31 1.61 10.52
N ALA A 162 -4.25 1.72 9.72
CA ALA A 162 -3.31 0.63 9.47
C ALA A 162 -2.42 0.31 10.69
N VAL A 163 -1.77 1.31 11.27
CA VAL A 163 -0.81 1.08 12.37
C VAL A 163 -1.50 0.56 13.62
N THR A 164 -2.65 1.13 13.97
CA THR A 164 -3.37 0.74 15.19
C THR A 164 -4.07 -0.60 15.08
N SER A 165 -4.31 -1.09 13.86
CA SER A 165 -4.79 -2.44 13.62
C SER A 165 -3.68 -3.51 13.57
N GLY A 166 -2.41 -3.10 13.68
CA GLY A 166 -1.25 -3.99 13.77
C GLY A 166 -0.42 -4.12 12.50
N MET A 167 -0.71 -3.32 11.46
CA MET A 167 0.06 -3.34 10.21
C MET A 167 1.24 -2.35 10.24
N HIS A 168 2.28 -2.67 9.47
CA HIS A 168 3.32 -1.72 9.11
C HIS A 168 2.82 -0.79 7.99
N ILE A 169 3.56 0.27 7.69
CA ILE A 169 3.18 1.25 6.67
C ILE A 169 4.27 1.42 5.61
N GLU A 170 3.84 1.60 4.37
CA GLU A 170 4.64 2.18 3.31
C GLU A 170 4.23 3.66 3.11
N ALA A 171 5.13 4.45 2.53
CA ALA A 171 4.77 5.75 1.98
C ALA A 171 3.61 5.61 0.96
N LEU A 172 2.81 6.66 0.81
CA LEU A 172 1.54 6.59 0.08
C LEU A 172 1.66 7.02 -1.38
N GLY A 173 0.73 6.55 -2.22
CA GLY A 173 0.50 7.07 -3.57
C GLY A 173 -0.37 8.33 -3.53
N VAL A 174 0.20 9.47 -3.90
CA VAL A 174 -0.49 10.78 -3.87
C VAL A 174 -1.29 10.99 -5.17
N ALA A 175 -2.44 11.67 -5.12
CA ALA A 175 -3.28 11.96 -6.29
C ALA A 175 -3.62 10.69 -7.12
N SER A 176 -4.01 9.62 -6.42
CA SER A 176 -4.25 8.28 -6.96
C SER A 176 -3.05 7.67 -7.69
N ASN A 177 -1.85 8.25 -7.56
CA ASN A 177 -0.63 7.92 -8.32
C ASN A 177 -0.84 7.94 -9.85
N LYS A 178 -1.76 8.79 -10.32
CA LYS A 178 -2.10 8.93 -11.76
C LYS A 178 -1.52 10.20 -12.38
N GLN A 179 -0.98 11.09 -11.56
CA GLN A 179 -0.56 12.41 -11.96
C GLN A 179 0.95 12.54 -11.78
N GLU A 180 1.64 12.83 -12.88
CA GLU A 180 3.10 13.02 -12.89
C GLU A 180 3.52 14.15 -11.96
N ASP A 181 4.69 14.00 -11.33
CA ASP A 181 5.32 14.97 -10.45
C ASP A 181 4.46 15.48 -9.28
N ARG A 182 3.41 14.75 -8.89
CA ARG A 182 2.55 15.12 -7.74
C ARG A 182 2.83 14.32 -6.48
N THR A 183 4.09 14.03 -6.22
CA THR A 183 4.55 13.39 -4.96
C THR A 183 5.67 14.22 -4.36
N THR A 184 5.63 14.51 -3.07
CA THR A 184 6.64 15.32 -2.38
C THR A 184 7.26 14.56 -1.21
N PRO A 185 8.38 15.03 -0.64
CA PRO A 185 8.94 14.47 0.59
C PRO A 185 8.06 14.68 1.84
N VAL A 186 7.01 15.52 1.77
CA VAL A 186 6.14 15.85 2.91
C VAL A 186 5.22 14.69 3.25
N GLU A 187 4.57 14.08 2.25
CA GLU A 187 3.58 13.02 2.50
C GLU A 187 4.20 11.79 3.19
N PRO A 188 5.37 11.27 2.77
CA PRO A 188 6.07 10.19 3.49
C PRO A 188 6.48 10.58 4.91
N ARG A 189 6.91 11.83 5.14
CA ARG A 189 7.27 12.32 6.47
C ARG A 189 6.07 12.28 7.40
N ILE A 190 4.94 12.82 6.95
CA ILE A 190 3.69 12.84 7.71
C ILE A 190 3.21 11.41 8.00
N SER A 191 3.29 10.48 7.03
CA SER A 191 2.99 9.07 7.28
C SER A 191 3.84 8.49 8.43
N GLY A 192 5.14 8.78 8.46
CA GLY A 192 6.03 8.33 9.53
C GLY A 192 5.69 8.94 10.88
N GLU A 193 5.46 10.26 10.94
CA GLU A 193 5.10 10.99 12.16
C GLU A 193 3.76 10.52 12.73
N VAL A 194 2.73 10.39 11.89
CA VAL A 194 1.43 9.87 12.30
C VAL A 194 1.56 8.43 12.77
N GLY A 195 2.27 7.58 12.02
CA GLY A 195 2.48 6.18 12.39
C GLY A 195 3.16 6.04 13.75
N HIS A 196 4.17 6.87 14.03
CA HIS A 196 4.80 6.93 15.34
C HIS A 196 3.86 7.42 16.44
N ALA A 197 3.08 8.48 16.17
CA ALA A 197 2.16 9.08 17.14
C ALA A 197 1.03 8.13 17.54
N VAL A 198 0.51 7.34 16.60
CA VAL A 198 -0.60 6.40 16.88
C VAL A 198 -0.13 5.05 17.42
N ALA A 199 1.17 4.78 17.41
CA ALA A 199 1.72 3.53 17.92
C ALA A 199 1.40 3.37 19.41
N GLY A 200 0.74 2.27 19.77
CA GLY A 200 0.33 1.98 21.15
C GLY A 200 -0.95 2.69 21.62
N MET A 201 -1.59 3.50 20.79
CA MET A 201 -2.91 4.07 21.11
C MET A 201 -4.00 2.98 21.11
N LYS A 202 -5.09 3.24 21.86
CA LYS A 202 -6.26 2.34 21.85
C LYS A 202 -7.02 2.50 20.53
N LEU A 203 -7.47 1.36 19.99
CA LEU A 203 -8.25 1.31 18.75
C LEU A 203 -9.51 2.21 18.81
N ALA A 204 -10.19 2.28 19.97
CA ALA A 204 -11.39 3.09 20.15
C ALA A 204 -11.10 4.60 20.02
N ASP A 205 -10.04 5.09 20.67
CA ASP A 205 -9.66 6.50 20.64
C ASP A 205 -9.27 6.93 19.22
N VAL A 206 -8.53 6.07 18.52
CA VAL A 206 -8.11 6.34 17.13
C VAL A 206 -9.28 6.24 16.16
N ASN A 207 -10.23 5.33 16.40
CA ASN A 207 -11.44 5.26 15.60
C ASN A 207 -12.23 6.58 15.65
N GLU A 208 -12.37 7.21 16.83
CA GLU A 208 -13.01 8.53 16.92
C GLU A 208 -12.26 9.62 16.13
N MET A 209 -10.93 9.61 16.18
CA MET A 209 -10.10 10.55 15.40
C MET A 209 -10.28 10.34 13.89
N VAL A 210 -10.22 9.09 13.43
CA VAL A 210 -10.39 8.73 12.01
C VAL A 210 -11.77 9.14 11.53
N LEU A 211 -12.84 8.89 12.30
CA LEU A 211 -14.20 9.29 11.94
C LEU A 211 -14.35 10.81 11.76
N LYS A 212 -13.67 11.61 12.59
CA LYS A 212 -13.64 13.08 12.47
C LYS A 212 -12.85 13.54 11.25
N LEU A 213 -11.75 12.86 10.91
CA LEU A 213 -10.97 13.18 9.71
C LEU A 213 -11.75 12.86 8.44
N VAL A 214 -12.36 11.67 8.36
CA VAL A 214 -13.14 11.21 7.21
C VAL A 214 -14.29 12.16 6.89
N SER A 215 -15.03 12.62 7.90
CA SER A 215 -16.14 13.55 7.68
C SER A 215 -15.71 14.90 7.09
N SER A 216 -14.44 15.28 7.22
CA SER A 216 -13.90 16.52 6.63
C SER A 216 -13.68 16.44 5.11
N TYR A 217 -13.54 15.23 4.54
CA TYR A 217 -13.17 15.05 3.14
C TYR A 217 -14.03 14.07 2.33
N GLU A 218 -14.83 13.21 2.96
CA GLU A 218 -15.56 12.13 2.25
C GLU A 218 -16.47 12.65 1.13
N GLY A 219 -17.05 13.85 1.29
CA GLY A 219 -17.86 14.51 0.26
C GLY A 219 -17.08 15.03 -0.97
N LYS A 220 -15.73 15.02 -0.92
CA LYS A 220 -14.84 15.52 -1.99
C LYS A 220 -14.07 14.42 -2.70
N LEU A 221 -14.23 13.16 -2.31
CA LEU A 221 -13.46 12.03 -2.90
C LEU A 221 -13.70 11.86 -4.40
N ALA A 222 -14.86 12.28 -4.91
CA ALA A 222 -15.18 12.23 -6.34
C ALA A 222 -14.54 13.37 -7.15
N ASP A 223 -14.20 14.49 -6.50
CA ASP A 223 -13.59 15.67 -7.10
C ASP A 223 -12.54 16.27 -6.14
N PRO A 224 -11.42 15.57 -5.94
CA PRO A 224 -10.43 15.96 -4.95
C PRO A 224 -9.51 17.08 -5.49
N PRO A 225 -8.97 17.96 -4.62
CA PRO A 225 -8.00 18.95 -5.04
C PRO A 225 -6.69 18.27 -5.44
N LEU A 226 -6.24 18.50 -6.68
CA LEU A 226 -4.99 17.92 -7.20
C LEU A 226 -3.72 18.53 -6.61
N GLY A 227 -3.82 19.64 -5.88
CA GLY A 227 -2.66 20.26 -5.25
C GLY A 227 -1.64 20.80 -6.25
N LYS A 228 -0.36 20.68 -5.91
CA LYS A 228 0.78 21.23 -6.67
C LYS A 228 1.67 20.12 -7.27
N MET A 229 2.52 20.46 -8.22
CA MET A 229 3.63 19.56 -8.60
C MET A 229 4.81 19.76 -7.65
N LEU A 230 5.73 18.79 -7.61
CA LEU A 230 6.93 18.81 -6.76
C LEU A 230 7.70 20.12 -6.94
N TYR A 231 7.97 20.51 -8.17
CA TYR A 231 8.74 21.72 -8.47
C TYR A 231 7.95 23.03 -8.26
N ASP A 232 6.63 22.97 -8.05
CA ASP A 232 5.82 24.14 -7.68
C ASP A 232 5.84 24.42 -6.17
N CYS A 233 6.28 23.45 -5.37
CA CYS A 233 6.20 23.50 -3.92
C CYS A 233 7.47 23.08 -3.19
N TRP A 234 8.51 22.69 -3.92
CA TRP A 234 9.78 22.22 -3.37
C TRP A 234 10.95 22.85 -4.12
N ASP A 235 11.92 23.36 -3.35
CA ASP A 235 13.19 23.85 -3.88
C ASP A 235 14.13 22.64 -4.05
N PRO A 236 14.61 22.33 -5.27
CA PRO A 236 15.42 21.14 -5.57
C PRO A 236 16.75 21.03 -4.82
#